data_AF-A0A0Q9YB42-F1
#
_entry.id   AF-A0A0Q9YB42-F1
#
_cell.length_a   1.000
_cell.length_b   1.000
_cell.length_c   1.000
_cell.angle_alpha   90.00
_cell.angle_beta   90.00
_cell.angle_gamma   90.00
#
_symmetry.space_group_name_H-M   'P 1'
#
loop_
_entity.id
_entity.type
_entity.pdbx_description
1 polymer ?
#
loop_
_entity_poly.entity_id
_entity_poly.type
_entity_poly.pdbx_seq_one_letter_code
_entity_poly.pdbx_strand_id
1 'polypeptide(L)'
;MGFVIIFFLGIKGIGDAKEIANEGEEDEGEEGGGEEVAFDPETYANQTCISCHGENLEGSSAPSLHGTGLSKEEVADILTNGTEGGMPAGLVEPDNIDEMAEWISNLK
;
A
#
# COMPACT_ATOMS: atom_id res chain seq x y z
N MET A 1 -8.67 38.84 -19.57
CA MET A 1 -9.34 38.82 -20.89
C MET A 1 -8.35 38.27 -21.91
N GLY A 2 -8.40 36.96 -22.20
CA GLY A 2 -7.48 36.36 -23.17
C GLY A 2 -7.33 34.87 -22.93
N PHE A 3 -8.36 34.12 -23.29
CA PHE A 3 -8.34 32.66 -23.40
C PHE A 3 -7.43 32.22 -24.55
N VAL A 4 -7.22 30.90 -24.59
CA VAL A 4 -6.81 30.06 -25.73
C VAL A 4 -5.34 29.64 -25.69
N ILE A 5 -5.02 28.58 -24.92
CA ILE A 5 -4.26 27.40 -25.40
C ILE A 5 -4.68 26.15 -24.60
N ILE A 6 -5.97 25.79 -24.63
CA ILE A 6 -6.41 24.41 -24.32
C ILE A 6 -6.99 23.83 -25.60
N PHE A 7 -6.16 23.42 -26.55
CA PHE A 7 -6.70 22.73 -27.73
C PHE A 7 -5.87 21.62 -28.35
N PHE A 8 -4.79 21.11 -27.73
CA PHE A 8 -4.17 19.86 -28.19
C PHE A 8 -3.56 19.01 -27.06
N LEU A 9 -4.30 18.85 -25.96
CA LEU A 9 -4.07 17.73 -25.06
C LEU A 9 -4.76 16.48 -25.63
N GLY A 10 -4.01 15.73 -26.43
CA GLY A 10 -4.32 14.32 -26.63
C GLY A 10 -4.29 13.87 -28.08
N ILE A 11 -3.10 13.60 -28.62
CA ILE A 11 -2.87 12.46 -29.54
C ILE A 11 -1.40 11.99 -29.37
N LYS A 12 -1.21 10.87 -28.65
CA LYS A 12 -0.09 9.89 -28.72
C LYS A 12 1.39 10.34 -28.54
N GLY A 13 2.01 9.78 -27.49
CA GLY A 13 3.45 9.49 -27.34
C GLY A 13 3.74 9.31 -25.85
N ILE A 14 3.88 8.12 -25.25
CA ILE A 14 4.76 6.96 -25.53
C ILE A 14 6.18 7.40 -25.84
N GLY A 15 7.09 7.12 -24.90
CA GLY A 15 8.54 7.08 -25.13
C GLY A 15 9.35 7.76 -24.03
N ASP A 16 9.69 6.97 -23.01
CA ASP A 16 10.93 7.04 -22.24
C ASP A 16 11.28 8.34 -21.50
N ALA A 17 11.18 8.21 -20.17
CA ALA A 17 12.19 8.60 -19.19
C ALA A 17 13.51 9.13 -19.77
N LYS A 18 13.96 10.29 -19.28
CA LYS A 18 15.23 10.43 -18.56
C LYS A 18 15.48 11.90 -18.15
N GLU A 19 15.80 12.09 -16.87
CA GLU A 19 16.41 13.28 -16.26
C GLU A 19 15.45 14.50 -16.12
N ILE A 20 15.16 15.08 -14.95
CA ILE A 20 15.92 15.25 -13.70
C ILE A 20 14.91 15.66 -12.59
N ALA A 21 14.86 14.89 -11.49
CA ALA A 21 14.67 15.40 -10.12
C ALA A 21 14.76 14.19 -9.17
N ASN A 22 15.98 13.74 -8.96
CA ASN A 22 16.32 12.68 -8.03
C ASN A 22 16.46 13.31 -6.63
N GLU A 23 15.67 12.83 -5.67
CA GLU A 23 16.06 12.63 -4.27
C GLU A 23 14.91 11.90 -3.54
N GLY A 24 15.04 10.57 -3.41
CA GLY A 24 14.17 9.72 -2.61
C GLY A 24 13.81 8.39 -3.29
N GLU A 25 14.73 7.41 -3.20
CA GLU A 25 14.51 5.95 -3.28
C GLU A 25 13.10 5.59 -2.75
N GLU A 26 12.23 4.86 -3.45
CA GLU A 26 12.36 3.43 -3.70
C GLU A 26 11.62 2.95 -4.98
N ASP A 27 12.39 2.17 -5.74
CA ASP A 27 12.06 1.04 -6.63
C ASP A 27 10.62 0.88 -7.19
N GLU A 28 10.43 1.39 -8.40
CA GLU A 28 9.77 0.79 -9.56
C GLU A 28 8.94 -0.51 -9.42
N GLY A 29 7.65 -0.40 -9.74
CA GLY A 29 6.72 -1.51 -9.95
C GLY A 29 5.58 -1.22 -10.95
N GLU A 30 5.95 -0.80 -12.16
CA GLU A 30 5.24 -1.05 -13.44
C GLU A 30 3.87 -0.40 -13.75
N GLU A 31 3.84 0.21 -14.94
CA GLU A 31 2.66 0.66 -15.67
C GLU A 31 1.99 -0.50 -16.43
N GLY A 32 0.66 -0.63 -16.35
CA GLY A 32 -0.09 -1.51 -17.26
C GLY A 32 -1.55 -1.58 -16.85
N GLY A 33 -2.49 -1.02 -17.62
CA GLY A 33 -3.14 -1.80 -18.68
C GLY A 33 -4.35 -2.52 -18.09
N GLY A 34 -5.55 -1.97 -18.35
CA GLY A 34 -6.78 -2.37 -17.65
C GLY A 34 -7.03 -3.87 -17.61
N GLU A 35 -7.10 -4.41 -16.40
CA GLU A 35 -7.56 -5.75 -16.05
C GLU A 35 -7.84 -5.70 -14.52
N GLU A 36 -8.59 -6.66 -13.99
CA GLU A 36 -9.12 -6.73 -12.62
C GLU A 36 -8.19 -6.08 -11.57
N VAL A 37 -8.71 -5.09 -10.81
CA VAL A 37 -7.94 -4.38 -9.78
C VAL A 37 -7.53 -5.40 -8.70
N ALA A 38 -6.30 -5.91 -8.82
CA ALA A 38 -5.66 -6.72 -7.79
C ALA A 38 -5.55 -5.90 -6.51
N PHE A 39 -5.73 -6.57 -5.37
CA PHE A 39 -5.59 -5.93 -4.08
C PHE A 39 -4.13 -5.54 -3.85
N ASP A 40 -3.89 -4.25 -3.62
CA ASP A 40 -2.56 -3.76 -3.27
C ASP A 40 -2.46 -3.60 -1.74
N PRO A 41 -1.73 -4.50 -1.04
CA PRO A 41 -1.62 -4.46 0.40
C PRO A 41 -0.89 -3.21 0.90
N GLU A 42 0.08 -2.68 0.16
CA GLU A 42 0.85 -1.52 0.59
C GLU A 42 -0.03 -0.25 0.55
N THR A 43 -0.70 -0.01 -0.57
CA THR A 43 -1.65 1.11 -0.71
C THR A 43 -2.78 1.00 0.32
N TYR A 44 -3.26 -0.21 0.60
CA TYR A 44 -4.30 -0.42 1.61
C TYR A 44 -3.79 -0.13 3.03
N ALA A 45 -2.58 -0.60 3.37
CA ALA A 45 -1.98 -0.37 4.67
C ALA A 45 -1.72 1.12 4.92
N ASN A 46 -1.25 1.84 3.91
CA ASN A 46 -1.08 3.30 3.94
C ASN A 46 -2.38 4.08 4.14
N GLN A 47 -3.54 3.50 3.81
CA GLN A 47 -4.83 4.15 4.03
C GLN A 47 -5.47 3.80 5.38
N THR A 48 -5.29 2.55 5.83
CA THR A 48 -6.08 2.00 6.93
C THR A 48 -5.24 1.71 8.19
N CYS A 49 -3.99 1.29 8.02
CA CYS A 49 -3.17 0.75 9.12
C CYS A 49 -2.32 1.83 9.79
N ILE A 50 -1.81 2.80 9.01
CA ILE A 50 -0.91 3.84 9.51
C ILE A 50 -1.51 4.71 10.63
N SER A 51 -2.84 4.84 10.67
CA SER A 51 -3.51 5.63 11.70
C SER A 51 -3.26 5.11 13.12
N CYS A 52 -2.99 3.80 13.24
CA CYS A 52 -2.70 3.15 14.51
C CYS A 52 -1.23 2.76 14.62
N HIS A 53 -0.67 2.22 13.54
CA HIS A 53 0.67 1.65 13.49
C HIS A 53 1.78 2.64 13.12
N GLY A 54 1.47 3.92 12.91
CA GLY A 54 2.46 4.95 12.54
C GLY A 54 2.55 5.14 11.03
N GLU A 55 3.02 6.33 10.60
CA GLU A 55 3.09 6.72 9.18
C GLU A 55 3.94 5.75 8.35
N ASN A 56 4.93 5.11 8.97
CA ASN A 56 5.81 4.11 8.36
C ASN A 56 5.61 2.73 8.99
N LEU A 57 4.46 2.47 9.63
CA LEU A 57 4.15 1.21 10.32
C LEU A 57 5.17 0.82 11.41
N GLU A 58 5.92 1.80 11.91
CA GLU A 58 7.00 1.67 12.90
C GLU A 58 6.50 1.55 14.35
N GLY A 59 5.19 1.68 14.53
CA GLY A 59 4.49 1.70 15.80
C GLY A 59 4.17 3.12 16.25
N SER A 60 2.94 3.32 16.75
CA SER A 60 2.50 4.59 17.32
C SER A 60 1.56 4.32 18.50
N SER A 61 0.26 4.24 18.25
CA SER A 61 -0.73 3.82 19.25
C SER A 61 -0.89 2.30 19.31
N ALA A 62 -0.51 1.62 18.23
CA ALA A 62 -0.37 0.18 18.12
C ALA A 62 1.11 -0.20 17.90
N PRO A 63 1.52 -1.45 18.15
CA PRO A 63 2.92 -1.89 17.99
C PRO A 63 3.40 -1.80 16.55
N SER A 64 4.72 -1.81 16.34
CA SER A 64 5.33 -1.88 15.01
C SER A 64 4.86 -3.10 14.23
N LEU A 65 4.63 -2.93 12.92
CA LEU A 65 4.42 -4.04 11.99
C LEU A 65 5.73 -4.48 11.31
N HIS A 66 6.83 -3.78 11.56
CA HIS A 66 8.14 -4.14 11.02
C HIS A 66 8.80 -5.20 11.88
N GLY A 67 9.26 -6.28 11.25
CA GLY A 67 10.02 -7.32 11.95
C GLY A 67 9.26 -7.93 13.13
N THR A 68 7.92 -8.07 13.02
CA THR A 68 7.06 -8.61 14.10
C THR A 68 7.49 -10.00 14.56
N GLY A 69 8.19 -10.75 13.70
CA GLY A 69 8.56 -12.14 13.94
C GLY A 69 7.37 -13.09 13.91
N LEU A 70 6.19 -12.61 13.50
CA LEU A 70 4.98 -13.40 13.32
C LEU A 70 5.01 -14.09 11.96
N SER A 71 4.49 -15.30 11.92
CA SER A 71 4.22 -16.02 10.68
C SER A 71 3.02 -15.43 9.92
N LYS A 72 2.94 -15.72 8.62
CA LYS A 72 1.79 -15.34 7.78
C LYS A 72 0.46 -15.78 8.42
N GLU A 73 0.41 -17.02 8.94
CA GLU A 73 -0.79 -17.58 9.54
C GLU A 73 -1.21 -16.84 10.81
N GLU A 74 -0.24 -16.44 11.65
CA GLU A 74 -0.52 -15.64 12.85
C GLU A 74 -1.02 -14.24 12.49
N VAL A 75 -0.46 -13.61 11.47
CA VAL A 75 -0.92 -12.30 11.00
C VAL A 75 -2.33 -12.41 10.40
N ALA A 76 -2.61 -13.45 9.60
CA ALA A 76 -3.94 -13.68 9.04
C ALA A 76 -5.01 -13.90 10.13
N ASP A 77 -4.67 -14.65 11.19
CA ASP A 77 -5.55 -14.85 12.34
C ASP A 77 -5.86 -13.52 13.05
N ILE A 78 -4.85 -12.68 13.25
CA ILE A 78 -5.00 -11.33 13.83
C ILE A 78 -5.87 -10.43 12.95
N LEU A 79 -5.68 -10.44 11.63
CA LEU A 79 -6.50 -9.64 10.70
C LEU A 79 -7.98 -10.11 10.69
N THR A 80 -8.19 -11.42 10.82
CA THR A 80 -9.53 -12.03 10.83
C THR A 80 -10.26 -11.79 12.14
N ASN A 81 -9.59 -12.06 13.26
CA ASN A 81 -10.21 -12.11 14.59
C ASN A 81 -9.97 -10.84 15.42
N GLY A 82 -9.05 -9.98 14.98
CA GLY A 82 -8.57 -8.86 15.77
C GLY A 82 -7.72 -9.34 16.95
N THR A 83 -7.41 -8.42 17.87
CA THR A 83 -6.72 -8.74 19.12
C THR A 83 -7.43 -8.14 20.32
N GLU A 84 -7.27 -8.77 21.49
CA GLU A 84 -7.72 -8.22 22.77
C GLU A 84 -7.00 -6.89 23.12
N GLY A 85 -5.88 -6.61 22.46
CA GLY A 85 -5.10 -5.38 22.59
C GLY A 85 -5.71 -4.18 21.86
N GLY A 86 -6.86 -4.33 21.22
CA GLY A 86 -7.62 -3.24 20.60
C GLY A 86 -7.51 -3.15 19.08
N MET A 87 -6.90 -4.14 18.40
CA MET A 87 -6.99 -4.24 16.94
C MET A 87 -8.34 -4.84 16.55
N PRO A 88 -9.21 -4.14 15.80
CA PRO A 88 -10.50 -4.66 15.39
C PRO A 88 -10.36 -5.74 14.31
N ALA A 89 -11.29 -6.69 14.32
CA ALA A 89 -11.46 -7.71 13.29
C ALA A 89 -12.04 -7.10 12.00
N GLY A 90 -11.76 -7.72 10.85
CA GLY A 90 -12.43 -7.42 9.58
C GLY A 90 -12.07 -6.06 8.98
N LEU A 91 -10.86 -5.57 9.28
CA LEU A 91 -10.30 -4.42 8.57
C LEU A 91 -10.08 -4.78 7.09
N VAL A 92 -9.46 -5.93 6.84
CA VAL A 92 -9.20 -6.45 5.49
C VAL A 92 -10.30 -7.41 5.09
N GLU A 93 -10.73 -7.36 3.82
CA GLU A 93 -11.71 -8.33 3.30
C GLU A 93 -11.14 -9.75 3.36
N PRO A 94 -11.95 -10.78 3.70
CA PRO A 94 -11.47 -12.16 3.86
C PRO A 94 -10.65 -12.70 2.68
N ASP A 95 -11.02 -12.32 1.45
CA ASP A 95 -10.34 -12.76 0.23
C ASP A 95 -8.94 -12.14 0.07
N ASN A 96 -8.66 -11.02 0.76
CA ASN A 96 -7.41 -10.26 0.70
C ASN A 96 -6.53 -10.45 1.95
N ILE A 97 -7.00 -11.19 2.97
CA ILE A 97 -6.28 -11.38 4.23
C ILE A 97 -4.95 -12.09 3.99
N ASP A 98 -4.92 -13.13 3.15
CA ASP A 98 -3.71 -13.90 2.89
C ASP A 98 -2.61 -13.04 2.24
N GLU A 99 -2.98 -12.17 1.30
CA GLU A 99 -2.05 -11.27 0.61
C GLU A 99 -1.53 -10.18 1.55
N MET A 100 -2.42 -9.57 2.35
CA MET A 100 -2.01 -8.62 3.37
C MET A 100 -1.09 -9.25 4.42
N ALA A 101 -1.43 -10.44 4.91
CA ALA A 101 -0.65 -11.12 5.93
C ALA A 101 0.75 -11.49 5.43
N GLU A 102 0.85 -11.93 4.17
CA GLU A 102 2.13 -12.21 3.54
C GLU A 102 2.99 -10.96 3.41
N TRP A 103 2.41 -9.85 2.97
CA TRP A 103 3.11 -8.57 2.89
C TRP A 103 3.62 -8.10 4.26
N ILE A 104 2.77 -8.12 5.30
CA ILE A 104 3.14 -7.76 6.68
C ILE A 104 4.24 -8.67 7.23
N SER A 105 4.19 -9.97 6.97
CA SER A 105 5.22 -10.90 7.46
C SER A 105 6.60 -10.64 6.86
N ASN A 106 6.66 -9.96 5.69
CA ASN A 106 7.89 -9.64 4.98
C ASN A 106 8.42 -8.22 5.26
N LEU A 107 7.64 -7.36 5.93
CA LEU A 107 8.03 -6.01 6.36
C LEU A 107 9.19 -6.06 7.37
N LYS A 108 10.19 -5.20 7.18
CA LYS A 108 11.46 -5.20 7.93
C LYS A 108 11.72 -3.92 8.70
#